data_AF-A0A653B9Z0-F1
#
_entry.id   AF-A0A653B9Z0-F1
#
_cell.length_a   1.000
_cell.length_b   1.000
_cell.length_c   1.000
_cell.angle_alpha   90.00
_cell.angle_beta   90.00
_cell.angle_gamma   90.00
#
_symmetry.space_group_name_H-M   'P 1'
#
loop_
_entity.id
_entity.type
_entity.pdbx_description
1 polymer ?
#
loop_
_entity_poly.entity_id
_entity_poly.type
_entity_poly.pdbx_seq_one_letter_code
_entity_poly.pdbx_strand_id
1 'polypeptide(L)'
;MEFVLPLALVLVFLGYRAFTKPNKSDKLTLLNLHQWIDLYTKLPPFEAAPMATALIVQSITVANSMGLPLTVSEFMQEKSRNKKLSTEVVDDWLDFIHEELTKDLSIAEMYKMPARAVGAMAVFKQTDINSYQSFLRSS
;
A
#
# COMPACT_ATOMS: atom_id res chain seq x y z
N MET A 1 -35.56 19.82 24.01
CA MET A 1 -34.44 18.88 24.12
C MET A 1 -33.79 18.75 22.76
N GLU A 2 -33.03 19.74 22.31
CA GLU A 2 -32.34 19.68 21.01
C GLU A 2 -31.07 20.50 21.13
N PHE A 3 -29.94 20.00 20.58
CA PHE A 3 -28.66 20.69 20.28
C PHE A 3 -27.38 19.81 20.44
N VAL A 4 -27.48 18.47 20.46
CA VAL A 4 -26.26 17.61 20.52
C VAL A 4 -25.77 17.13 19.13
N LEU A 5 -26.58 17.30 18.08
CA LEU A 5 -26.28 16.80 16.73
C LEU A 5 -25.17 17.54 15.93
N PRO A 6 -24.93 18.86 16.04
CA PRO A 6 -23.97 19.51 15.14
C PRO A 6 -22.50 19.21 15.50
N LEU A 7 -22.19 18.88 16.76
CA LEU A 7 -20.81 18.65 17.19
C LEU A 7 -20.24 17.31 16.69
N ALA A 8 -21.07 16.26 16.67
CA ALA A 8 -20.67 14.94 16.17
C ALA A 8 -20.38 14.97 14.66
N LEU A 9 -21.20 15.68 13.87
CA LEU A 9 -20.97 15.87 12.45
C LEU A 9 -19.71 16.70 12.16
N VAL A 10 -19.43 17.72 12.96
CA VAL A 10 -18.19 18.52 12.84
C VAL A 10 -16.96 17.67 13.17
N LEU A 11 -17.00 16.81 14.19
CA LEU A 11 -15.89 15.91 14.52
C LEU A 11 -15.66 14.83 13.46
N VAL A 12 -16.73 14.28 12.87
CA VAL A 12 -16.63 13.34 11.75
C VAL A 12 -16.06 14.05 10.50
N PHE A 13 -16.51 15.27 10.21
CA PHE A 13 -16.03 16.05 9.05
C PHE A 13 -14.58 16.52 9.21
N LEU A 14 -14.17 16.92 10.43
CA LEU A 14 -12.78 17.26 10.74
C LEU A 14 -11.87 16.03 10.74
N GLY A 15 -12.34 14.89 11.23
CA GLY A 15 -11.65 13.60 11.11
C GLY A 15 -11.45 13.20 9.63
N TYR A 16 -12.46 13.38 8.79
CA TYR A 16 -12.41 13.09 7.36
C TYR A 16 -11.46 14.03 6.59
N ARG A 17 -11.39 15.32 6.98
CA ARG A 17 -10.43 16.27 6.38
C ARG A 17 -8.98 16.05 6.84
N ALA A 18 -8.75 15.48 8.02
CA ALA A 18 -7.41 15.08 8.44
C ALA A 18 -6.88 13.88 7.63
N PHE A 19 -7.76 13.01 7.16
CA PHE A 19 -7.42 11.83 6.34
C PHE A 19 -7.20 12.12 4.84
N THR A 20 -7.47 13.34 4.36
CA THR A 20 -7.47 13.66 2.92
C THR A 20 -6.41 14.67 2.49
N LYS A 21 -5.49 15.07 3.38
CA LYS A 21 -4.25 15.74 2.97
C LYS A 21 -3.21 14.65 2.67
N PRO A 22 -2.61 14.62 1.46
CA PRO A 22 -1.53 13.69 1.17
C PRO A 22 -0.43 13.86 2.22
N ASN A 23 -0.20 12.82 3.01
CA ASN A 23 0.88 12.81 3.98
C ASN A 23 2.22 12.87 3.22
N LYS A 24 3.29 13.33 3.86
CA LYS A 24 4.64 13.36 3.25
C LYS A 24 5.00 12.00 2.66
N SER A 25 4.65 10.92 3.36
CA SER A 25 4.83 9.54 2.89
C SER A 25 4.00 9.16 1.67
N ASP A 26 2.76 9.65 1.52
CA ASP A 26 1.94 9.40 0.33
C ASP A 26 2.60 9.99 -0.92
N LYS A 27 3.19 11.18 -0.80
CA LYS A 27 3.92 11.81 -1.90
C LYS A 27 5.16 11.02 -2.30
N LEU A 28 5.82 10.35 -1.37
CA LEU A 28 6.96 9.49 -1.69
C LEU A 28 6.55 8.36 -2.63
N THR A 29 5.33 7.84 -2.54
CA THR A 29 4.85 6.76 -3.41
C THR A 29 4.74 7.14 -4.90
N LEU A 30 4.83 8.44 -5.21
CA LEU A 30 4.89 8.98 -6.57
C LEU A 30 6.29 8.95 -7.18
N LEU A 31 7.33 8.76 -6.36
CA LEU A 31 8.69 8.59 -6.84
C LEU A 31 8.77 7.33 -7.71
N ASN A 32 9.70 7.35 -8.66
CA ASN A 32 10.00 6.16 -9.44
C ASN A 32 10.49 5.04 -8.51
N LEU A 33 10.15 3.79 -8.83
CA LEU A 33 10.40 2.65 -7.94
C LEU A 33 11.85 2.58 -7.47
N HIS A 34 12.83 2.78 -8.36
CA HIS A 34 14.24 2.77 -7.97
C HIS A 34 14.59 3.83 -6.90
N GLN A 35 14.10 5.06 -7.07
CA GLN A 35 14.32 6.14 -6.11
C GLN A 35 13.60 5.87 -4.78
N TRP A 36 12.41 5.27 -4.84
CA TRP A 36 11.66 4.88 -3.66
C TRP A 36 12.39 3.79 -2.88
N ILE A 37 12.89 2.74 -3.54
CA ILE A 37 13.66 1.66 -2.92
C ILE A 37 14.95 2.20 -2.31
N ASP A 38 15.68 3.06 -3.02
CA ASP A 38 16.92 3.66 -2.52
C ASP A 38 16.70 4.48 -1.24
N LEU A 39 15.59 5.20 -1.14
CA LEU A 39 15.22 5.90 0.09
C LEU A 39 14.78 4.94 1.19
N TYR A 40 13.91 3.98 0.88
CA TYR A 40 13.34 3.03 1.82
C TYR A 40 14.42 2.20 2.54
N THR A 41 15.37 1.67 1.77
CA THR A 41 16.45 0.80 2.25
C THR A 41 17.51 1.52 3.09
N LYS A 42 17.58 2.86 3.01
CA LYS A 42 18.49 3.68 3.82
C LYS A 42 17.89 4.10 5.17
N LEU A 43 16.58 3.94 5.36
CA LEU A 43 15.90 4.32 6.59
C LEU A 43 15.94 3.18 7.61
N PRO A 44 16.05 3.47 8.92
CA PRO A 44 15.86 2.46 9.94
C PRO A 44 14.39 1.97 9.94
N PRO A 45 14.11 0.73 10.38
CA PRO A 45 12.78 0.11 10.25
C PRO A 45 11.62 0.95 10.79
N PHE A 46 11.83 1.66 11.90
CA PHE A 46 10.82 2.53 12.49
C PHE A 46 10.45 3.73 11.59
N GLU A 47 11.44 4.32 10.92
CA GLU A 47 11.24 5.45 9.99
C GLU A 47 10.73 4.99 8.62
N ALA A 48 11.04 3.75 8.24
CA ALA A 48 10.56 3.12 7.01
C ALA A 48 9.07 2.72 7.10
N ALA A 49 8.55 2.42 8.30
CA ALA A 49 7.19 1.91 8.49
C ALA A 49 6.07 2.83 7.96
N PRO A 50 6.10 4.17 8.16
CA PRO A 50 5.13 5.08 7.55
C PRO A 50 5.21 5.11 6.02
N MET A 51 6.41 4.96 5.45
CA MET A 51 6.64 4.93 4.01
C MET A 51 6.11 3.63 3.39
N ALA A 52 6.37 2.49 4.03
CA ALA A 52 5.82 1.19 3.65
C ALA A 52 4.29 1.17 3.74
N THR A 53 3.72 1.69 4.83
CA THR A 53 2.27 1.78 5.00
C THR A 53 1.64 2.65 3.92
N ALA A 54 2.24 3.80 3.59
CA ALA A 54 1.76 4.64 2.51
C ALA A 54 1.83 3.91 1.15
N LEU A 55 2.91 3.18 0.86
CA LEU A 55 3.03 2.40 -0.37
C LEU A 55 1.90 1.37 -0.49
N ILE A 56 1.62 0.61 0.58
CA ILE A 56 0.53 -0.37 0.61
C ILE A 56 -0.82 0.29 0.29
N VAL A 57 -1.17 1.35 1.04
CA VAL A 57 -2.46 2.05 0.90
C VAL A 57 -2.64 2.61 -0.51
N GLN A 58 -1.62 3.27 -1.03
CA GLN A 58 -1.67 3.90 -2.36
C GLN A 58 -1.69 2.84 -3.47
N SER A 59 -0.96 1.73 -3.32
CA SER A 59 -0.94 0.64 -4.28
C SER A 59 -2.30 -0.05 -4.40
N ILE A 60 -2.95 -0.34 -3.27
CA ILE A 60 -4.30 -0.92 -3.26
C ILE A 60 -5.31 0.06 -3.87
N THR A 61 -5.20 1.35 -3.54
CA THR A 61 -6.06 2.38 -4.13
C THR A 61 -5.94 2.43 -5.66
N VAL A 62 -4.71 2.31 -6.18
CA VAL A 62 -4.47 2.23 -7.63
C VAL A 62 -4.99 0.90 -8.20
N ALA A 63 -4.75 -0.24 -7.55
CA ALA A 63 -5.26 -1.54 -8.01
C ALA A 63 -6.80 -1.56 -8.08
N ASN A 64 -7.48 -0.89 -7.15
CA ASN A 64 -8.94 -0.75 -7.19
C ASN A 64 -9.41 0.05 -8.39
N SER A 65 -8.67 1.09 -8.79
CA SER A 65 -8.96 1.82 -10.03
C SER A 65 -8.74 0.98 -11.29
N MET A 66 -7.97 -0.11 -11.20
CA MET A 66 -7.77 -1.10 -12.26
C MET A 66 -8.84 -2.22 -12.25
N GLY A 67 -9.80 -2.18 -11.32
CA GLY A 67 -10.90 -3.14 -11.24
C GLY A 67 -10.74 -4.23 -10.18
N LEU A 68 -9.69 -4.19 -9.35
CA LEU A 68 -9.54 -5.13 -8.24
C LEU A 68 -10.51 -4.76 -7.09
N PRO A 69 -11.37 -5.67 -6.60
CA PRO A 69 -12.28 -5.35 -5.50
C PRO A 69 -11.63 -5.61 -4.13
N LEU A 70 -10.53 -4.91 -3.81
CA LEU A 70 -9.81 -5.06 -2.53
C LEU A 70 -9.79 -3.75 -1.75
N THR A 71 -10.45 -3.67 -0.59
CA THR A 71 -10.37 -2.43 0.19
C THR A 71 -9.10 -2.36 1.03
N VAL A 72 -8.59 -1.15 1.25
CA VAL A 72 -7.47 -0.90 2.17
C VAL A 72 -7.79 -1.41 3.59
N SER A 73 -9.05 -1.25 4.02
CA SER A 73 -9.49 -1.70 5.34
C SER A 73 -9.38 -3.21 5.50
N GLU A 74 -9.87 -3.99 4.53
CA GLU A 74 -9.78 -5.45 4.54
C GLU A 74 -8.31 -5.91 4.57
N PHE A 75 -7.47 -5.33 3.71
CA PHE A 75 -6.05 -5.65 3.68
C PHE A 75 -5.37 -5.36 5.02
N MET A 76 -5.59 -4.18 5.60
CA MET A 76 -4.95 -3.79 6.86
C MET A 76 -5.45 -4.61 8.06
N GLN A 77 -6.73 -5.02 8.05
CA GLN A 77 -7.28 -5.91 9.06
C GLN A 77 -6.61 -7.29 9.02
N GLU A 78 -6.49 -7.87 7.83
CA GLU A 78 -5.90 -9.19 7.66
C GLU A 78 -4.38 -9.16 7.92
N LYS A 79 -3.67 -8.11 7.48
CA LYS A 79 -2.26 -7.88 7.87
C LYS A 79 -2.09 -7.87 9.39
N SER A 80 -2.98 -7.18 10.10
CA SER A 80 -2.94 -7.07 11.57
C SER A 80 -3.26 -8.39 12.25
N ARG A 81 -4.21 -9.17 11.71
CA ARG A 81 -4.54 -10.52 12.16
C ARG A 81 -3.32 -11.45 12.09
N ASN A 82 -2.55 -11.33 11.01
CA ASN A 82 -1.32 -12.09 10.80
C ASN A 82 -0.09 -11.47 11.49
N LYS A 83 -0.27 -10.40 12.27
CA LYS A 83 0.78 -9.68 13.01
C LYS A 83 1.96 -9.22 12.15
N LYS A 84 1.76 -9.06 10.83
CA LYS A 84 2.79 -8.58 9.92
C LYS A 84 2.95 -7.06 10.02
N LEU A 85 4.19 -6.60 10.10
CA LEU A 85 4.55 -5.19 9.96
C LEU A 85 4.39 -4.75 8.50
N SER A 86 4.18 -3.46 8.30
CA SER A 86 4.06 -2.92 6.94
C SER A 86 5.38 -3.02 6.16
N THR A 87 6.52 -2.93 6.85
CA THR A 87 7.85 -3.13 6.24
C THR A 87 8.00 -4.56 5.73
N GLU A 88 7.66 -5.57 6.53
CA GLU A 88 7.72 -6.98 6.12
C GLU A 88 6.85 -7.26 4.88
N VAL A 89 5.63 -6.70 4.83
CA VAL A 89 4.76 -6.83 3.65
C VAL A 89 5.40 -6.21 2.40
N VAL A 90 6.04 -5.05 2.54
CA VAL A 90 6.69 -4.40 1.40
C VAL A 90 7.95 -5.14 0.99
N ASP A 91 8.73 -5.66 1.93
CA ASP A 91 9.91 -6.48 1.64
C ASP A 91 9.50 -7.73 0.84
N ASP A 92 8.46 -8.44 1.29
CA ASP A 92 7.86 -9.58 0.56
C ASP A 92 7.41 -9.18 -0.87
N TRP A 93 6.84 -7.97 -1.03
CA TRP A 93 6.43 -7.47 -2.34
C TRP A 93 7.62 -7.15 -3.24
N LEU A 94 8.69 -6.57 -2.71
CA LEU A 94 9.89 -6.26 -3.49
C LEU A 94 10.55 -7.53 -4.02
N ASP A 95 10.61 -8.58 -3.20
CA ASP A 95 11.08 -9.90 -3.62
C ASP A 95 10.18 -10.48 -4.71
N PHE A 96 8.85 -10.47 -4.51
CA PHE A 96 7.89 -10.91 -5.53
C PHE A 96 8.00 -10.11 -6.84
N ILE A 97 8.17 -8.79 -6.76
CA ILE A 97 8.34 -7.94 -7.94
C ILE A 97 9.58 -8.38 -8.72
N HIS A 98 10.68 -8.66 -8.02
CA HIS A 98 11.92 -9.10 -8.63
C HIS A 98 11.80 -10.48 -9.28
N GLU A 99 11.09 -11.42 -8.64
CA GLU A 99 10.99 -12.80 -9.10
C GLU A 99 9.91 -13.02 -10.17
N GLU A 100 8.73 -12.41 -10.02
CA GLU A 100 7.56 -12.73 -10.84
C GLU A 100 7.22 -11.63 -11.85
N LEU A 101 7.24 -10.35 -11.46
CA LEU A 101 6.89 -9.25 -12.38
C LEU A 101 7.95 -8.98 -13.44
N THR A 102 9.22 -9.28 -13.17
CA THR A 102 10.31 -9.15 -14.15
C THR A 102 10.19 -10.11 -15.33
N LYS A 103 9.37 -11.17 -15.21
CA LYS A 103 9.08 -12.11 -16.30
C LYS A 103 8.18 -11.49 -17.37
N ASP A 104 7.29 -10.57 -16.97
CA ASP A 104 6.32 -9.93 -17.86
C ASP A 104 6.78 -8.54 -18.34
N LEU A 105 7.54 -7.82 -17.53
CA LEU A 105 7.99 -6.46 -17.81
C LEU A 105 9.48 -6.29 -17.46
N SER A 106 10.23 -5.56 -18.29
CA SER A 106 11.66 -5.39 -18.02
C SER A 106 11.90 -4.59 -16.72
N ILE A 107 12.94 -4.95 -15.97
CA ILE A 107 13.34 -4.22 -14.74
C ILE A 107 13.55 -2.73 -15.02
N ALA A 108 14.15 -2.41 -16.17
CA ALA A 108 14.44 -1.03 -16.56
C ALA A 108 13.18 -0.18 -16.78
N GLU A 109 12.09 -0.79 -17.24
CA GLU A 109 10.79 -0.12 -17.38
C GLU A 109 10.11 0.03 -16.02
N MET A 110 10.05 -1.03 -15.21
CA MET A 110 9.48 -0.98 -13.86
C MET A 110 10.16 0.06 -12.98
N TYR A 111 11.48 0.18 -13.04
CA TYR A 111 12.24 1.12 -12.23
C TYR A 111 11.94 2.59 -12.56
N LYS A 112 11.35 2.87 -13.74
CA LYS A 112 10.92 4.21 -14.17
C LYS A 112 9.45 4.49 -13.85
N MET A 113 8.69 3.48 -13.40
CA MET A 113 7.29 3.66 -13.02
C MET A 113 7.17 4.17 -11.58
N PRO A 114 6.10 4.92 -11.24
CA PRO A 114 5.83 5.29 -9.86
C PRO A 114 5.73 4.06 -8.96
N ALA A 115 6.32 4.11 -7.76
CA ALA A 115 6.36 2.98 -6.84
C ALA A 115 4.95 2.41 -6.54
N ARG A 116 3.95 3.28 -6.33
CA ARG A 116 2.55 2.84 -6.12
C ARG A 116 1.95 2.10 -7.31
N ALA A 117 2.38 2.41 -8.53
CA ALA A 117 1.86 1.73 -9.72
C ALA A 117 2.45 0.33 -9.83
N VAL A 118 3.75 0.17 -9.54
CA VAL A 118 4.37 -1.16 -9.50
C VAL A 118 3.82 -1.99 -8.34
N GLY A 119 3.62 -1.38 -7.17
CA GLY A 119 2.95 -2.04 -6.04
C GLY A 119 1.52 -2.47 -6.41
N ALA A 120 0.76 -1.65 -7.14
CA ALA A 120 -0.57 -2.03 -7.61
C ALA A 120 -0.53 -3.23 -8.57
N MET A 121 0.45 -3.28 -9.48
CA MET A 121 0.67 -4.42 -10.37
C MET A 121 1.01 -5.69 -9.57
N ALA A 122 1.83 -5.57 -8.52
CA ALA A 122 2.16 -6.70 -7.64
C ALA A 122 0.92 -7.24 -6.93
N VAL A 123 0.10 -6.37 -6.34
CA VAL A 123 -1.16 -6.75 -5.69
C VAL A 123 -2.13 -7.40 -6.68
N PHE A 124 -2.27 -6.82 -7.87
CA PHE A 124 -3.15 -7.34 -8.91
C PHE A 124 -2.70 -8.73 -9.37
N LYS A 125 -1.42 -8.89 -9.70
CA LYS A 125 -0.82 -10.16 -10.14
C LYS A 125 -0.90 -11.25 -9.06
N GLN A 126 -0.64 -10.91 -7.80
CA GLN A 126 -0.77 -11.86 -6.69
C GLN A 126 -2.22 -12.33 -6.50
N THR A 127 -3.20 -11.44 -6.70
CA THR A 127 -4.62 -11.79 -6.59
C THR A 127 -5.11 -12.64 -7.76
N ASP A 128 -4.62 -12.38 -8.97
CA ASP A 128 -4.92 -13.20 -10.15
C ASP A 128 -4.29 -14.60 -10.07
N ILE A 129 -3.11 -14.73 -9.45
CA ILE A 129 -2.39 -16.02 -9.31
C ILE A 129 -2.99 -16.90 -8.21
N ASN A 130 -3.49 -16.31 -7.12
CA ASN A 130 -4.07 -17.06 -6.00
C ASN A 130 -5.14 -16.21 -5.30
N SER A 131 -6.30 -16.79 -5.02
CA SER A 131 -7.29 -16.19 -4.10
C SER A 131 -6.64 -15.92 -2.75
N TYR A 132 -6.26 -14.66 -2.48
CA TYR A 132 -5.51 -14.13 -1.32
C TYR A 132 -5.76 -14.78 0.07
N GLN A 133 -6.95 -15.35 0.31
CA GLN A 133 -7.22 -16.19 1.49
C GLN A 133 -6.30 -17.41 1.61
N SER A 134 -5.74 -17.94 0.52
CA SER A 134 -4.75 -19.03 0.58
C SER A 134 -3.38 -18.51 1.01
N PHE A 135 -2.93 -17.38 0.46
CA PHE A 135 -1.60 -16.80 0.72
C PHE A 135 -1.39 -16.42 2.20
N LEU A 136 -2.40 -15.85 2.85
CA LEU A 136 -2.31 -15.51 4.29
C LEU A 136 -2.68 -16.65 5.23
N ARG A 137 -3.11 -17.81 4.69
CA ARG A 137 -3.36 -19.03 5.47
C ARG A 137 -2.26 -20.09 5.33
N SER A 138 -1.35 -19.97 4.37
CA SER A 138 -0.35 -21.01 4.04
C SER A 138 1.09 -20.65 4.39
N SER A 139 1.32 -19.90 5.47
CA SER A 139 2.66 -19.69 6.05
C SER A 139 2.62 -19.75 7.56
#